data_AF-A0A2T2NJ80-F1
#
_entry.id   AF-A0A2T2NJ80-F1
#
_cell.length_a   1.000
_cell.length_b   1.000
_cell.length_c   1.000
_cell.angle_alpha   90.00
_cell.angle_beta   90.00
_cell.angle_gamma   90.00
#
_symmetry.space_group_name_H-M   'P 1'
#
loop_
_entity.id
_entity.type
_entity.pdbx_description
1 polymer ?
#
loop_
_entity_poly.entity_id
_entity_poly.type
_entity_poly.pdbx_seq_one_letter_code
_entity_poly.pdbx_strand_id
1 'polypeptide(L)'
;MASIASPRPSTSVRSPSSTRTSFDASARPGAPPARRNRAALRDYYGLKPAAKETDGKKSEESVRTQLGPEEDETLTELDAADFNADAFVDNLLAKEGLRGVLKVEADLVSQIRNLDSDRKSLVYDNYSKLLSATSTIRRMRTNMDPLAPATHTLGPAISHIAETAASLSSSMHGLQAAPQGLGIHVRVEGDSNDNNTELEPVAAAAVTKKSKERDTVRWVLDTPRRIQEMIDQEEDDEAQKEWNQVSKILDKWNGVTGVNELREQCEAILQGHDESESS
;
A
#
# COMPACT_ATOMS: atom_id res chain seq x y z
N MET A 1 -68.58 15.56 -14.43
CA MET A 1 -67.40 16.39 -14.77
C MET A 1 -66.71 16.78 -13.48
N ALA A 2 -65.48 16.30 -13.27
CA ALA A 2 -64.72 16.51 -12.05
C ALA A 2 -63.96 17.85 -12.11
N SER A 3 -63.99 18.64 -11.04
CA SER A 3 -63.05 19.73 -10.80
C SER A 3 -62.35 19.44 -9.47
N ILE A 4 -61.08 19.09 -9.58
CA ILE A 4 -60.15 18.83 -8.48
C ILE A 4 -59.44 20.16 -8.21
N ALA A 5 -59.67 20.75 -7.04
CA ALA A 5 -58.88 21.87 -6.54
C ALA A 5 -58.27 21.45 -5.20
N SER A 6 -56.96 21.16 -5.23
CA SER A 6 -56.16 20.85 -4.03
C SER A 6 -55.70 22.13 -3.34
N PRO A 7 -55.81 22.24 -2.00
CA PRO A 7 -55.05 23.23 -1.25
C PRO A 7 -53.68 22.66 -0.87
N ARG A 8 -52.61 23.43 -1.14
CA ARG A 8 -51.25 23.14 -0.67
C ARG A 8 -51.16 23.29 0.86
N PRO A 9 -50.53 22.36 1.60
CA PRO A 9 -50.17 22.59 2.99
C PRO A 9 -48.85 23.37 3.11
N SER A 10 -48.88 24.47 3.85
CA SER A 10 -47.69 25.17 4.37
C SER A 10 -47.20 24.46 5.62
N THR A 11 -45.95 23.98 5.62
CA THR A 11 -45.28 23.53 6.86
C THR A 11 -44.06 24.40 7.11
N SER A 12 -44.24 25.33 8.04
CA SER A 12 -43.17 26.04 8.75
C SER A 12 -42.38 25.02 9.55
N VAL A 13 -41.06 24.93 9.32
CA VAL A 13 -40.16 24.12 10.16
C VAL A 13 -39.06 25.02 10.70
N ARG A 14 -39.25 25.32 11.97
CA ARG A 14 -38.40 25.96 12.97
C ARG A 14 -36.97 25.39 12.95
N SER A 15 -35.99 26.29 12.86
CA SER A 15 -34.56 26.00 12.98
C SER A 15 -34.20 25.44 14.37
N PRO A 16 -33.32 24.43 14.49
CA PRO A 16 -32.61 24.18 15.72
C PRO A 16 -31.34 25.04 15.77
N SER A 17 -31.29 25.90 16.79
CA SER A 17 -30.05 26.48 17.30
C SER A 17 -29.18 25.35 17.86
N SER A 18 -27.93 25.26 17.40
CA SER A 18 -26.91 24.42 18.03
C SER A 18 -25.77 25.29 18.51
N THR A 19 -25.66 25.36 19.82
CA THR A 19 -24.60 25.98 20.58
C THR A 19 -23.40 25.03 20.67
N ARG A 20 -22.20 25.62 20.70
CA ARG A 20 -20.92 25.10 21.26
C ARG A 20 -20.10 24.14 20.40
N THR A 21 -19.05 24.69 19.81
CA THR A 21 -17.68 24.16 19.97
C THR A 21 -16.72 25.31 20.26
N SER A 22 -16.36 25.45 21.54
CA SER A 22 -15.24 26.24 21.99
C SER A 22 -13.98 25.39 21.86
N PHE A 23 -13.12 25.71 20.89
CA PHE A 23 -11.73 25.26 20.88
C PHE A 23 -10.86 26.51 20.75
N ASP A 24 -10.27 26.83 21.90
CA ASP A 24 -9.00 27.52 22.15
C ASP A 24 -8.34 28.20 20.93
N ALA A 25 -8.43 29.53 20.91
CA ALA A 25 -7.60 30.38 20.08
C ALA A 25 -6.29 30.64 20.82
N SER A 26 -5.24 29.90 20.50
CA SER A 26 -3.89 30.27 20.90
C SER A 26 -2.85 29.92 19.83
N ALA A 27 -2.06 30.93 19.52
CA ALA A 27 -0.79 30.90 18.78
C ALA A 27 -0.83 30.54 17.27
N ARG A 28 -0.79 31.58 16.43
CA ARG A 28 -0.17 31.54 15.11
C ARG A 28 1.36 31.45 15.29
N PRO A 29 2.04 30.52 14.58
CA PRO A 29 3.10 30.98 13.69
C PRO A 29 3.17 30.17 12.37
N GLY A 30 3.41 30.88 11.26
CA GLY A 30 3.82 30.27 9.98
C GLY A 30 2.68 29.95 9.02
N ALA A 31 2.36 30.88 8.12
CA ALA A 31 1.55 30.58 6.95
C ALA A 31 2.33 29.69 5.97
N PRO A 32 1.86 28.49 5.60
CA PRO A 32 2.37 27.78 4.43
C PRO A 32 1.74 28.39 3.15
N PRO A 33 2.39 28.26 1.99
CA PRO A 33 2.09 29.09 0.83
C PRO A 33 0.74 28.71 0.24
N ALA A 34 -0.25 29.62 0.33
CA ALA A 34 -1.57 29.48 -0.29
C ALA A 34 -1.51 29.08 -1.78
N ARG A 35 -0.40 29.39 -2.46
CA ARG A 35 -0.09 28.98 -3.84
C ARG A 35 0.01 27.46 -4.03
N ARG A 36 0.57 26.71 -3.06
CA ARG A 36 0.69 25.24 -3.14
C ARG A 36 -0.65 24.55 -2.99
N ASN A 37 -1.49 25.04 -2.07
CA ASN A 37 -2.85 24.50 -1.89
C ASN A 37 -3.73 24.82 -3.10
N ARG A 38 -3.57 26.00 -3.71
CA ARG A 38 -4.27 26.35 -4.96
C ARG A 38 -3.82 25.45 -6.12
N ALA A 39 -2.54 25.13 -6.24
CA ALA A 39 -2.04 24.21 -7.26
C ALA A 39 -2.59 22.78 -7.06
N ALA A 40 -2.53 22.25 -5.83
CA ALA A 40 -3.05 20.91 -5.52
C ALA A 40 -4.56 20.78 -5.78
N LEU A 41 -5.34 21.82 -5.48
CA LEU A 41 -6.76 21.85 -5.80
C LEU A 41 -7.00 21.92 -7.31
N ARG A 42 -6.20 22.67 -8.06
CA ARG A 42 -6.29 22.71 -9.52
C ARG A 42 -5.95 21.36 -10.14
N ASP A 43 -4.96 20.66 -9.62
CA ASP A 43 -4.59 19.32 -10.09
C ASP A 43 -5.69 18.30 -9.77
N TYR A 44 -6.31 18.38 -8.58
CA TYR A 44 -7.42 17.51 -8.18
C TYR A 44 -8.70 17.72 -9.01
N TYR A 45 -8.95 18.95 -9.46
CA TYR A 45 -10.09 19.30 -10.32
C TYR A 45 -9.72 19.40 -11.82
N GLY A 46 -8.51 19.02 -12.22
CA GLY A 46 -8.09 18.98 -13.63
C GLY A 46 -7.96 20.34 -14.33
N LEU A 47 -7.83 21.45 -13.58
CA LEU A 47 -7.77 22.82 -14.10
C LEU A 47 -6.35 23.19 -14.56
N LYS A 48 -5.91 22.62 -15.68
CA LYS A 48 -4.55 22.78 -16.24
C LYS A 48 -4.27 24.26 -16.62
N PRO A 49 -3.18 24.89 -16.14
CA PRO A 49 -2.76 26.20 -16.63
C PRO A 49 -2.12 26.04 -18.01
N ALA A 50 -2.53 26.87 -18.97
CA ALA A 50 -2.00 26.87 -20.32
C ALA A 50 -0.57 27.43 -20.35
N ALA A 51 0.43 26.55 -20.35
CA ALA A 51 1.78 26.88 -20.78
C ALA A 51 2.30 25.74 -21.68
N LYS A 52 2.35 26.06 -22.99
CA LYS A 52 3.00 25.37 -24.13
C LYS A 52 3.22 23.86 -24.01
N GLU A 53 2.41 23.09 -24.74
CA GLU A 53 2.93 22.03 -25.62
C GLU A 53 2.08 21.94 -26.90
N THR A 54 2.79 21.86 -28.02
CA THR A 54 2.30 21.55 -29.36
C THR A 54 2.12 20.04 -29.51
N ASP A 55 0.91 19.55 -29.78
CA ASP A 55 0.54 18.69 -30.93
C ASP A 55 -0.86 18.09 -30.71
N GLY A 56 -1.59 17.87 -31.80
CA GLY A 56 -3.06 17.90 -31.84
C GLY A 56 -3.82 16.62 -31.46
N LYS A 57 -5.01 16.82 -30.89
CA LYS A 57 -6.29 16.29 -31.41
C LYS A 57 -7.48 16.89 -30.66
N LYS A 58 -8.49 17.29 -31.45
CA LYS A 58 -9.74 17.93 -31.07
C LYS A 58 -10.38 17.37 -29.79
N SER A 59 -10.68 18.28 -28.86
CA SER A 59 -11.98 18.30 -28.17
C SER A 59 -12.34 19.76 -27.95
N GLU A 60 -13.56 20.10 -28.35
CA GLU A 60 -14.15 21.42 -28.19
C GLU A 60 -14.38 21.69 -26.70
N GLU A 61 -14.55 22.98 -26.36
CA GLU A 61 -14.92 23.48 -25.03
C GLU A 61 -13.76 23.85 -24.09
N SER A 62 -13.19 25.03 -24.33
CA SER A 62 -13.15 26.10 -23.32
C SER A 62 -12.56 27.34 -23.99
N VAL A 63 -13.43 28.19 -24.53
CA VAL A 63 -13.07 29.58 -24.84
C VAL A 63 -12.98 30.30 -23.49
N ARG A 64 -11.92 30.03 -22.73
CA ARG A 64 -11.56 30.86 -21.58
C ARG A 64 -10.69 31.96 -22.14
N THR A 65 -11.28 33.14 -22.23
CA THR A 65 -10.66 34.40 -22.65
C THR A 65 -9.24 34.48 -22.10
N GLN A 66 -8.23 34.35 -22.97
CA GLN A 66 -6.86 34.72 -22.65
C GLN A 66 -6.84 36.24 -22.56
N LEU A 67 -7.02 36.76 -21.35
CA LEU A 67 -6.91 38.18 -21.04
C LEU A 67 -5.47 38.45 -20.58
N GLY A 68 -4.92 39.58 -21.02
CA GLY A 68 -3.52 39.95 -20.81
C GLY A 68 -3.18 40.25 -19.35
N PRO A 69 -1.88 40.42 -19.03
CA PRO A 69 -1.38 40.56 -17.65
C PRO A 69 -1.99 41.71 -16.83
N GLU A 70 -2.56 42.73 -17.48
CA GLU A 70 -3.20 43.88 -16.82
C GLU A 70 -4.60 43.54 -16.25
N GLU A 71 -5.29 42.55 -16.81
CA GLU A 71 -6.66 42.21 -16.38
C GLU A 71 -6.64 41.22 -15.18
N ASP A 72 -5.58 40.42 -15.03
CA ASP A 72 -5.35 39.53 -13.88
C ASP A 72 -5.13 40.30 -12.56
N GLU A 73 -4.53 41.49 -12.59
CA GLU A 73 -4.29 42.30 -11.38
C GLU A 73 -5.60 42.85 -10.78
N THR A 74 -6.54 43.28 -11.64
CA THR A 74 -7.86 43.78 -11.19
C THR A 74 -8.69 42.69 -10.52
N LEU A 75 -8.60 41.44 -11.01
CA LEU A 75 -9.28 40.29 -10.41
C LEU A 75 -8.72 39.97 -9.02
N THR A 76 -7.41 40.15 -8.80
CA THR A 76 -6.83 39.99 -7.46
C THR A 76 -7.22 41.08 -6.47
N GLU A 77 -7.54 42.29 -6.93
CA GLU A 77 -8.06 43.36 -6.07
C GLU A 77 -9.51 43.11 -5.64
N LEU A 78 -10.35 42.61 -6.55
CA LEU A 78 -11.75 42.24 -6.29
C LEU A 78 -11.89 41.08 -5.29
N ASP A 79 -10.92 40.16 -5.26
CA ASP A 79 -10.87 39.01 -4.36
C ASP A 79 -10.19 39.30 -3.00
N ALA A 80 -9.81 40.55 -2.72
CA ALA A 80 -9.14 40.93 -1.47
C ALA A 80 -10.09 40.82 -0.25
N ALA A 81 -9.57 40.40 0.90
CA ALA A 81 -10.37 40.19 2.11
C ALA A 81 -10.98 41.49 2.69
N ASP A 82 -10.34 42.61 2.40
CA ASP A 82 -10.63 43.98 2.80
C ASP A 82 -11.16 44.82 1.62
N PHE A 83 -11.71 44.17 0.59
CA PHE A 83 -12.29 44.83 -0.58
C PHE A 83 -13.37 45.85 -0.19
N ASN A 84 -13.24 47.09 -0.69
CA ASN A 84 -14.21 48.16 -0.52
C ASN A 84 -14.79 48.56 -1.88
N ALA A 85 -16.07 48.22 -2.10
CA ALA A 85 -16.77 48.45 -3.35
C ALA A 85 -16.88 49.95 -3.70
N ASP A 86 -17.20 50.80 -2.73
CA ASP A 86 -17.39 52.24 -2.97
C ASP A 86 -16.06 52.90 -3.40
N ALA A 87 -14.97 52.57 -2.70
CA ALA A 87 -13.64 53.05 -3.05
C ALA A 87 -13.17 52.52 -4.42
N PHE A 88 -13.51 51.28 -4.77
CA PHE A 88 -13.19 50.71 -6.10
C PHE A 88 -13.93 51.45 -7.22
N VAL A 89 -15.24 51.72 -7.03
CA VAL A 89 -16.05 52.46 -8.00
C VAL A 89 -15.58 53.91 -8.14
N ASP A 90 -15.30 54.59 -7.03
CA ASP A 90 -14.79 55.97 -7.05
C ASP A 90 -13.45 56.07 -7.80
N ASN A 91 -12.53 55.13 -7.55
CA ASN A 91 -11.26 55.04 -8.27
C ASN A 91 -11.46 54.72 -9.76
N LEU A 92 -12.42 53.84 -10.09
CA LEU A 92 -12.72 53.48 -11.46
C LEU A 92 -13.30 54.67 -12.24
N LEU A 93 -14.24 55.41 -11.65
CA LEU A 93 -14.83 56.62 -12.24
C LEU A 93 -13.83 57.78 -12.37
N ALA A 94 -12.84 57.85 -11.47
CA ALA A 94 -11.77 58.85 -11.53
C ALA A 94 -10.72 58.55 -12.61
N LYS A 95 -10.49 57.27 -12.94
CA LYS A 95 -9.47 56.83 -13.91
C LYS A 95 -10.03 56.62 -15.32
N GLU A 96 -11.21 56.01 -15.44
CA GLU A 96 -11.79 55.56 -16.70
C GLU A 96 -12.92 56.47 -17.18
N GLY A 97 -13.04 56.60 -18.51
CA GLY A 97 -14.21 57.24 -19.12
C GLY A 97 -15.40 56.27 -19.21
N LEU A 98 -16.58 56.78 -19.60
CA LEU A 98 -17.83 56.01 -19.71
C LEU A 98 -17.68 54.68 -20.47
N ARG A 99 -16.92 54.66 -21.56
CA ARG A 99 -16.66 53.45 -22.35
C ARG A 99 -15.87 52.39 -21.57
N GLY A 100 -14.90 52.82 -20.77
CA GLY A 100 -14.11 51.93 -19.91
C GLY A 100 -14.98 51.34 -18.80
N VAL A 101 -15.80 52.18 -18.15
CA VAL A 101 -16.76 51.76 -17.13
C VAL A 101 -17.74 50.71 -17.67
N LEU A 102 -18.31 50.93 -18.87
CA LEU A 102 -19.20 49.95 -19.50
C LEU A 102 -18.48 48.65 -19.89
N LYS A 103 -17.20 48.70 -20.26
CA LYS A 103 -16.40 47.49 -20.53
C LYS A 103 -16.22 46.68 -19.24
N VAL A 104 -15.87 47.34 -18.14
CA VAL A 104 -15.71 46.70 -16.83
C VAL A 104 -17.03 46.12 -16.33
N GLU A 105 -18.15 46.83 -16.51
CA GLU A 105 -19.49 46.29 -16.18
C GLU A 105 -19.80 45.03 -16.98
N ALA A 106 -19.61 45.06 -18.30
CA ALA A 106 -19.87 43.91 -19.17
C ALA A 106 -19.00 42.70 -18.79
N ASP A 107 -17.75 42.94 -18.42
CA ASP A 107 -16.84 41.88 -17.98
C ASP A 107 -17.24 41.33 -16.61
N LEU A 108 -17.55 42.17 -15.63
CA LEU A 108 -18.07 41.72 -14.33
C LEU A 108 -19.36 40.89 -14.47
N VAL A 109 -20.29 41.29 -15.33
CA VAL A 109 -21.51 40.51 -15.60
C VAL A 109 -21.18 39.16 -16.22
N SER A 110 -20.20 39.09 -17.11
CA SER A 110 -19.70 37.83 -17.68
C SER A 110 -19.09 36.93 -16.60
N GLN A 111 -18.23 37.50 -15.74
CA GLN A 111 -17.58 36.79 -14.64
C GLN A 111 -18.59 36.26 -13.61
N ILE A 112 -19.62 37.04 -13.26
CA ILE A 112 -20.70 36.60 -12.36
C ILE A 112 -21.41 35.35 -12.93
N ARG A 113 -21.70 35.36 -14.23
CA ARG A 113 -22.34 34.19 -14.89
C ARG A 113 -21.40 32.98 -14.92
N ASN A 114 -20.12 33.19 -15.17
CA ASN A 114 -19.12 32.13 -15.15
C ASN A 114 -18.96 31.54 -13.75
N LEU A 115 -18.89 32.38 -12.71
CA LEU A 115 -18.82 31.94 -11.31
C LEU A 115 -20.06 31.16 -10.87
N ASP A 116 -21.26 31.56 -11.32
CA ASP A 116 -22.48 30.80 -11.06
C ASP A 116 -22.47 29.42 -11.76
N SER A 117 -21.97 29.35 -13.00
CA SER A 117 -21.77 28.09 -13.71
C SER A 117 -20.75 27.19 -12.99
N ASP A 118 -19.61 27.74 -12.59
CA ASP A 118 -18.56 27.02 -11.84
C ASP A 118 -19.10 26.50 -10.50
N ARG A 119 -19.85 27.33 -9.77
CA ARG A 119 -20.54 26.93 -8.54
C ARG A 119 -21.49 25.76 -8.78
N LYS A 120 -22.31 25.82 -9.83
CA LYS A 120 -23.23 24.72 -10.19
C LYS A 120 -22.45 23.45 -10.50
N SER A 121 -21.40 23.55 -11.31
CA SER A 121 -20.53 22.43 -11.67
C SER A 121 -19.94 21.75 -10.42
N LEU A 122 -19.36 22.53 -9.49
CA LEU A 122 -18.82 22.02 -8.22
C LEU A 122 -19.88 21.30 -7.38
N VAL A 123 -21.10 21.83 -7.35
CA VAL A 123 -22.22 21.22 -6.64
C VAL A 123 -22.61 19.88 -7.28
N TYR A 124 -22.69 19.79 -8.60
CA TYR A 124 -22.96 18.55 -9.32
C TYR A 124 -21.85 17.51 -9.14
N ASP A 125 -20.58 17.94 -9.17
CA ASP A 125 -19.44 17.08 -8.91
C ASP A 125 -19.46 16.53 -7.48
N ASN A 126 -19.77 17.38 -6.49
CA ASN A 126 -19.85 16.92 -5.11
C ASN A 126 -21.02 15.96 -4.90
N TYR A 127 -22.20 16.27 -5.44
CA TYR A 127 -23.36 15.38 -5.33
C TYR A 127 -23.15 14.06 -6.06
N SER A 128 -22.56 14.08 -7.26
CA SER A 128 -22.26 12.86 -8.01
C SER A 128 -21.24 11.99 -7.27
N LYS A 129 -20.21 12.58 -6.66
CA LYS A 129 -19.25 11.88 -5.79
C LYS A 129 -19.93 11.27 -4.58
N LEU A 130 -20.80 12.01 -3.88
CA LEU A 130 -21.53 11.51 -2.71
C LEU A 130 -22.47 10.36 -3.10
N LEU A 131 -23.18 10.50 -4.22
CA LEU A 131 -24.07 9.48 -4.74
C LEU A 131 -23.30 8.22 -5.14
N SER A 132 -22.15 8.39 -5.80
CA SER A 132 -21.23 7.30 -6.14
C SER A 132 -20.70 6.58 -4.89
N ALA A 133 -20.26 7.32 -3.88
CA ALA A 133 -19.81 6.76 -2.61
C ALA A 133 -20.93 5.98 -1.90
N THR A 134 -22.14 6.55 -1.87
CA THR A 134 -23.32 5.88 -1.29
C THR A 134 -23.67 4.61 -2.05
N SER A 135 -23.59 4.63 -3.39
CA SER A 135 -23.80 3.44 -4.22
C SER A 135 -22.74 2.37 -3.96
N THR A 136 -21.49 2.77 -3.71
CA THR A 136 -20.38 1.88 -3.37
C THR A 136 -20.60 1.25 -2.00
N ILE A 137 -20.97 2.03 -0.99
CA ILE A 137 -21.33 1.51 0.35
C ILE A 137 -22.50 0.52 0.23
N ARG A 138 -23.53 0.84 -0.56
CA ARG A 138 -24.65 -0.06 -0.79
C ARG A 138 -24.19 -1.37 -1.42
N ARG A 139 -23.34 -1.31 -2.45
CA ARG A 139 -22.79 -2.49 -3.13
C ARG A 139 -21.90 -3.33 -2.22
N MET A 140 -21.04 -2.69 -1.42
CA MET A 140 -20.24 -3.36 -0.40
C MET A 140 -21.13 -4.08 0.61
N ARG A 141 -22.18 -3.42 1.09
CA ARG A 141 -23.14 -4.02 2.02
C ARG A 141 -23.88 -5.20 1.40
N THR A 142 -24.41 -5.07 0.18
CA THR A 142 -25.12 -6.19 -0.48
C THR A 142 -24.20 -7.37 -0.79
N ASN A 143 -22.90 -7.13 -1.01
CA ASN A 143 -21.92 -8.19 -1.24
C ASN A 143 -21.41 -8.81 0.08
N MET A 144 -21.44 -8.07 1.19
CA MET A 144 -21.00 -8.54 2.51
C MET A 144 -22.12 -9.20 3.33
N ASP A 145 -23.36 -8.74 3.21
CA ASP A 145 -24.54 -9.35 3.84
C ASP A 145 -24.68 -10.87 3.55
N PRO A 146 -24.44 -11.40 2.33
CA PRO A 146 -24.44 -12.84 2.07
C PRO A 146 -23.18 -13.57 2.54
N LEU A 147 -22.08 -12.87 2.88
CA LEU A 147 -20.89 -13.49 3.49
C LEU A 147 -21.03 -13.67 5.01
N ALA A 148 -21.88 -12.87 5.67
CA ALA A 148 -22.17 -13.04 7.09
C ALA A 148 -22.60 -14.47 7.48
N PRO A 149 -23.56 -15.13 6.78
CA PRO A 149 -23.92 -16.52 7.09
C PRO A 149 -22.78 -17.52 6.82
N ALA A 150 -21.96 -17.32 5.76
CA ALA A 150 -20.81 -18.19 5.50
C ALA A 150 -19.73 -18.07 6.60
N THR A 151 -19.51 -16.87 7.15
CA THR A 151 -18.64 -16.71 8.33
C THR A 151 -19.25 -17.29 9.60
N HIS A 152 -20.58 -17.27 9.73
CA HIS A 152 -21.29 -17.85 10.87
C HIS A 152 -21.29 -19.39 10.86
N THR A 153 -21.16 -20.04 9.70
CA THR A 153 -21.01 -21.51 9.61
C THR A 153 -19.57 -21.99 9.78
N LEU A 154 -18.57 -21.14 9.51
CA LEU A 154 -17.14 -21.49 9.69
C LEU A 154 -16.75 -21.62 11.17
N GLY A 155 -17.29 -20.78 12.06
CA GLY A 155 -17.00 -20.87 13.50
C GLY A 155 -17.32 -22.25 14.08
N PRO A 156 -18.57 -22.75 13.95
CA PRO A 156 -18.95 -24.09 14.38
C PRO A 156 -18.18 -25.22 13.68
N ALA A 157 -17.89 -25.08 12.38
CA ALA A 157 -17.11 -26.08 11.63
C ALA A 157 -15.66 -26.17 12.14
N ILE A 158 -15.01 -25.03 12.42
CA ILE A 158 -13.66 -24.98 12.99
C ILE A 158 -13.65 -25.54 14.41
N SER A 159 -14.66 -25.22 15.23
CA SER A 159 -14.80 -25.82 16.56
C SER A 159 -14.94 -27.34 16.49
N HIS A 160 -15.76 -27.85 15.57
CA HIS A 160 -15.94 -29.30 15.37
C HIS A 160 -14.64 -29.97 14.87
N ILE A 161 -13.90 -29.34 13.97
CA ILE A 161 -12.59 -29.84 13.53
C ILE A 161 -11.58 -29.84 14.69
N ALA A 162 -11.56 -28.80 15.52
CA ALA A 162 -10.67 -28.74 16.68
C ALA A 162 -11.01 -29.82 17.72
N GLU A 163 -12.29 -30.05 17.98
CA GLU A 163 -12.78 -31.05 18.92
C GLU A 163 -12.49 -32.48 18.43
N THR A 164 -12.73 -32.75 17.14
CA THR A 164 -12.37 -34.04 16.52
C THR A 164 -10.86 -34.26 16.47
N ALA A 165 -10.05 -33.23 16.17
CA ALA A 165 -8.59 -33.32 16.21
C ALA A 165 -8.06 -33.57 17.63
N ALA A 166 -8.64 -32.92 18.64
CA ALA A 166 -8.30 -33.15 20.05
C ALA A 166 -8.68 -34.59 20.50
N SER A 167 -9.84 -35.09 20.07
CA SER A 167 -10.24 -36.48 20.31
C SER A 167 -9.30 -37.49 19.62
N LEU A 168 -8.87 -37.21 18.38
CA LEU A 168 -7.96 -38.09 17.65
C LEU A 168 -6.57 -38.08 18.28
N SER A 169 -6.07 -36.90 18.66
CA SER A 169 -4.79 -36.71 19.33
C SER A 169 -4.75 -37.43 20.68
N SER A 170 -5.78 -37.26 21.52
CA SER A 170 -5.88 -37.99 22.80
C SER A 170 -5.97 -39.51 22.61
N SER A 171 -6.70 -39.99 21.60
CA SER A 171 -6.74 -41.41 21.25
C SER A 171 -5.37 -41.94 20.79
N MET A 172 -4.62 -41.18 19.98
CA MET A 172 -3.28 -41.56 19.54
C MET A 172 -2.26 -41.52 20.68
N HIS A 173 -2.35 -40.51 21.56
CA HIS A 173 -1.46 -40.41 22.72
C HIS A 173 -1.73 -41.53 23.73
N GLY A 174 -3.00 -41.93 23.90
CA GLY A 174 -3.37 -43.12 24.67
C GLY A 174 -2.81 -44.43 24.09
N LEU A 175 -2.64 -44.52 22.77
CA LEU A 175 -2.00 -45.66 22.11
C LEU A 175 -0.46 -45.60 22.17
N GLN A 176 0.15 -44.42 22.16
CA GLN A 176 1.60 -44.24 22.30
C GLN A 176 2.11 -44.34 23.75
N ALA A 177 1.24 -44.20 24.75
CA ALA A 177 1.58 -44.34 26.17
C ALA A 177 1.57 -45.80 26.68
N ALA A 178 1.30 -46.79 25.82
CA ALA A 178 1.53 -48.20 26.15
C ALA A 178 3.04 -48.52 26.10
N PRO A 179 3.60 -49.23 27.09
CA PRO A 179 5.03 -49.25 27.35
C PRO A 179 5.83 -49.98 26.27
N GLN A 180 6.84 -49.27 25.77
CA GLN A 180 8.17 -49.71 25.32
C GLN A 180 8.35 -51.24 25.14
N GLY A 181 8.13 -51.72 23.92
CA GLY A 181 8.75 -52.94 23.39
C GLY A 181 9.85 -52.54 22.40
N LEU A 182 11.07 -53.03 22.61
CA LEU A 182 12.26 -52.74 21.81
C LEU A 182 12.02 -52.84 20.29
N GLY A 183 12.33 -51.77 19.57
CA GLY A 183 12.38 -51.79 18.11
C GLY A 183 12.45 -50.39 17.53
N ILE A 184 13.60 -50.05 16.97
CA ILE A 184 13.98 -48.77 16.35
C ILE A 184 12.84 -48.21 15.47
N HIS A 185 12.33 -47.00 15.80
CA HIS A 185 11.47 -46.25 14.89
C HIS A 185 12.04 -44.84 14.68
N VAL A 186 12.49 -44.58 13.46
CA VAL A 186 12.89 -43.26 12.99
C VAL A 186 11.65 -42.38 12.93
N ARG A 187 11.56 -41.38 13.81
CA ARG A 187 10.52 -40.34 13.76
C ARG A 187 11.08 -39.14 13.01
N VAL A 188 10.70 -39.04 11.73
CA VAL A 188 10.82 -37.81 10.95
C VAL A 188 9.61 -36.96 11.29
N GLU A 189 9.81 -35.93 12.11
CA GLU A 189 8.84 -34.82 12.24
C GLU A 189 9.43 -33.61 11.54
N GLY A 190 8.89 -33.34 10.35
CA GLY A 190 9.03 -32.08 9.64
C GLY A 190 8.07 -31.05 10.24
N ASP A 191 8.68 -30.06 10.90
CA ASP A 191 8.49 -28.62 10.79
C ASP A 191 7.11 -27.95 10.68
N SER A 192 7.10 -26.73 11.23
CA SER A 192 6.17 -25.60 11.06
C SER A 192 4.89 -25.58 11.91
N ASN A 193 4.88 -24.81 13.00
CA ASN A 193 4.58 -23.38 12.89
C ASN A 193 4.71 -22.67 14.25
N ASP A 194 5.43 -21.54 14.22
CA ASP A 194 5.56 -20.54 15.28
C ASP A 194 4.22 -20.13 15.87
N ASN A 195 4.14 -20.02 17.20
CA ASN A 195 3.59 -18.84 17.88
C ASN A 195 3.96 -18.86 19.37
N ASN A 196 4.88 -17.97 19.73
CA ASN A 196 5.08 -17.33 21.03
C ASN A 196 4.41 -17.98 22.25
N THR A 197 5.21 -18.71 23.04
CA THR A 197 5.05 -18.72 24.50
C THR A 197 6.44 -18.95 25.10
N GLU A 198 7.03 -17.87 25.60
CA GLU A 198 8.23 -17.87 26.45
C GLU A 198 8.05 -18.87 27.58
N LEU A 199 8.75 -20.01 27.58
CA LEU A 199 8.94 -20.86 28.76
C LEU A 199 10.18 -21.79 28.56
N GLU A 200 11.20 -21.55 29.40
CA GLU A 200 12.33 -22.41 29.80
C GLU A 200 13.57 -22.60 28.87
N PRO A 201 14.81 -22.29 29.34
CA PRO A 201 16.02 -22.17 28.50
C PRO A 201 16.80 -23.48 28.23
N VAL A 202 16.36 -24.63 28.74
CA VAL A 202 17.21 -25.84 28.74
C VAL A 202 16.95 -26.78 27.53
N ALA A 203 15.74 -26.75 26.95
CA ALA A 203 15.40 -27.60 25.80
C ALA A 203 15.81 -27.00 24.43
N ALA A 204 15.89 -25.67 24.32
CA ALA A 204 16.25 -24.97 23.09
C ALA A 204 17.71 -25.20 22.66
N ALA A 205 18.63 -25.42 23.60
CA ALA A 205 20.04 -25.67 23.31
C ALA A 205 20.29 -27.02 22.61
N ALA A 206 19.50 -28.05 22.93
CA ALA A 206 19.66 -29.38 22.32
C ALA A 206 19.10 -29.43 20.88
N VAL A 207 17.99 -28.73 20.63
CA VAL A 207 17.36 -28.65 19.29
C VAL A 207 18.23 -27.82 18.34
N THR A 208 18.77 -26.68 18.79
CA THR A 208 19.69 -25.86 17.98
C THR A 208 21.02 -26.56 17.71
N LYS A 209 21.55 -27.34 18.67
CA LYS A 209 22.78 -28.12 18.46
C LYS A 209 22.63 -29.18 17.35
N LYS A 210 21.50 -29.91 17.34
CA LYS A 210 21.23 -30.93 16.33
C LYS A 210 20.97 -30.35 14.94
N SER A 211 20.37 -29.15 14.85
CA SER A 211 20.26 -28.43 13.57
C SER A 211 21.63 -28.05 13.04
N LYS A 212 22.48 -27.43 13.89
CA LYS A 212 23.83 -27.03 13.50
C LYS A 212 24.66 -28.22 13.01
N GLU A 213 24.56 -29.38 13.67
CA GLU A 213 25.22 -30.61 13.22
C GLU A 213 24.73 -31.06 11.83
N ARG A 214 23.42 -31.00 11.57
CA ARG A 214 22.85 -31.32 10.24
C ARG A 214 23.27 -30.34 9.16
N ASP A 215 23.34 -29.06 9.49
CA ASP A 215 23.76 -28.01 8.56
C ASP A 215 25.25 -28.17 8.22
N THR A 216 26.09 -28.55 9.19
CA THR A 216 27.49 -28.88 8.91
C THR A 216 27.62 -30.12 8.01
N VAL A 217 26.80 -31.15 8.22
CA VAL A 217 26.79 -32.34 7.35
C VAL A 217 26.31 -31.99 5.94
N ARG A 218 25.25 -31.19 5.82
CA ARG A 218 24.75 -30.72 4.52
C ARG A 218 25.79 -29.89 3.78
N TRP A 219 26.50 -29.01 4.48
CA TRP A 219 27.57 -28.19 3.91
C TRP A 219 28.74 -29.03 3.42
N VAL A 220 29.12 -30.09 4.16
CA VAL A 220 30.17 -31.04 3.76
C VAL A 220 29.73 -31.88 2.55
N LEU A 221 28.46 -32.29 2.46
CA LEU A 221 27.98 -33.06 1.31
C LEU A 221 27.88 -32.23 0.01
N ASP A 222 27.81 -30.90 0.12
CA ASP A 222 27.73 -29.99 -1.03
C ASP A 222 29.11 -29.52 -1.54
N THR A 223 30.19 -30.01 -0.93
CA THR A 223 31.57 -29.64 -1.30
C THR A 223 31.97 -29.96 -2.74
N PRO A 224 31.61 -31.11 -3.37
CA PRO A 224 32.00 -31.37 -4.75
C PRO A 224 31.40 -30.36 -5.73
N ARG A 225 30.18 -29.87 -5.47
CA ARG A 225 29.57 -28.82 -6.30
C ARG A 225 30.26 -27.48 -6.15
N ARG A 226 30.59 -27.11 -4.91
CA ARG A 226 31.29 -25.85 -4.61
C ARG A 226 32.71 -25.83 -5.18
N ILE A 227 33.44 -26.94 -5.09
CA ILE A 227 34.77 -27.08 -5.68
C ILE A 227 34.69 -26.99 -7.21
N GLN A 228 33.71 -27.65 -7.84
CA GLN A 228 33.48 -27.53 -9.28
C GLN A 228 33.19 -26.07 -9.69
N GLU A 229 32.34 -25.37 -8.94
CA GLU A 229 31.98 -23.98 -9.22
C GLU A 229 33.15 -22.99 -9.05
N MET A 230 34.07 -23.24 -8.11
CA MET A 230 35.29 -22.43 -7.95
C MET A 230 36.32 -22.70 -9.04
N ILE A 231 36.42 -23.96 -9.50
CA ILE A 231 37.25 -24.32 -10.66
C ILE A 231 36.71 -23.68 -11.94
N ASP A 232 35.39 -23.70 -12.14
CA ASP A 232 34.74 -23.03 -13.27
C ASP A 232 34.94 -21.49 -13.26
N GLN A 233 35.33 -20.92 -12.12
CA GLN A 233 35.65 -19.50 -11.92
C GLN A 233 37.15 -19.19 -12.00
N GLU A 234 38.01 -20.17 -12.33
CA GLU A 234 39.48 -20.05 -12.35
C GLU A 234 40.09 -19.68 -10.97
N GLU A 235 39.41 -20.03 -9.87
CA GLU A 235 39.82 -19.75 -8.48
C GLU A 235 40.38 -21.00 -7.77
N ASP A 236 41.39 -21.64 -8.36
CA ASP A 236 41.95 -22.92 -7.88
C ASP A 236 42.58 -22.84 -6.48
N ASP A 237 43.18 -21.69 -6.17
CA ASP A 237 43.74 -21.40 -4.86
C ASP A 237 42.67 -21.40 -3.75
N GLU A 238 41.43 -21.01 -4.08
CA GLU A 238 40.30 -21.00 -3.16
C GLU A 238 39.66 -22.39 -3.06
N ALA A 239 39.52 -23.08 -4.20
CA ALA A 239 39.09 -24.47 -4.26
C ALA A 239 39.96 -25.39 -3.39
N GLN A 240 41.28 -25.23 -3.46
CA GLN A 240 42.21 -26.02 -2.65
C GLN A 240 42.16 -25.66 -1.16
N LYS A 241 41.90 -24.40 -0.80
CA LYS A 241 41.70 -23.99 0.61
C LYS A 241 40.42 -24.60 1.18
N GLU A 242 39.33 -24.57 0.43
CA GLU A 242 38.07 -25.19 0.83
C GLU A 242 38.21 -26.70 0.99
N TRP A 243 38.86 -27.37 0.03
CA TRP A 243 39.16 -28.79 0.11
C TRP A 243 39.98 -29.14 1.35
N ASN A 244 41.02 -28.34 1.66
CA ASN A 244 41.83 -28.53 2.87
C ASN A 244 41.02 -28.38 4.17
N GLN A 245 40.02 -27.50 4.20
CA GLN A 245 39.14 -27.33 5.36
C GLN A 245 38.17 -28.51 5.51
N VAL A 246 37.58 -28.95 4.40
CA VAL A 246 36.64 -30.08 4.35
C VAL A 246 37.35 -31.40 4.67
N SER A 247 38.53 -31.64 4.10
CA SER A 247 39.31 -32.86 4.33
C SER A 247 39.66 -33.05 5.81
N LYS A 248 40.00 -31.98 6.53
CA LYS A 248 40.19 -32.00 8.00
C LYS A 248 38.94 -32.39 8.79
N ILE A 249 37.74 -32.12 8.24
CA ILE A 249 36.47 -32.53 8.84
C ILE A 249 36.18 -33.99 8.49
N LEU A 250 36.44 -34.41 7.25
CA LEU A 250 36.29 -35.80 6.81
C LEU A 250 37.24 -36.75 7.54
N ASP A 251 38.47 -36.33 7.86
CA ASP A 251 39.42 -37.10 8.68
C ASP A 251 38.87 -37.40 10.08
N LYS A 252 38.10 -36.45 10.65
CA LYS A 252 37.42 -36.65 11.94
C LYS A 252 36.21 -37.58 11.82
N TRP A 253 35.71 -37.81 10.61
CA TRP A 253 34.56 -38.68 10.31
C TRP A 253 35.00 -40.01 9.67
N ASN A 254 36.20 -40.50 10.01
CA ASN A 254 36.68 -41.78 9.51
C ASN A 254 35.72 -42.93 9.88
N GLY A 255 35.42 -43.80 8.91
CA GLY A 255 34.53 -44.95 9.11
C GLY A 255 33.03 -44.70 8.94
N VAL A 256 32.59 -43.47 8.63
CA VAL A 256 31.19 -43.20 8.22
C VAL A 256 31.00 -43.57 6.75
N THR A 257 29.93 -44.32 6.45
CA THR A 257 29.59 -44.76 5.08
C THR A 257 29.39 -43.55 4.16
N GLY A 258 30.09 -43.53 3.01
CA GLY A 258 29.96 -42.47 1.98
C GLY A 258 31.00 -41.34 2.08
N VAL A 259 31.75 -41.22 3.18
CA VAL A 259 32.82 -40.21 3.30
C VAL A 259 33.98 -40.46 2.34
N ASN A 260 34.35 -41.74 2.14
CA ASN A 260 35.40 -42.10 1.19
C ASN A 260 35.01 -41.79 -0.26
N GLU A 261 33.74 -42.05 -0.63
CA GLU A 261 33.21 -41.75 -1.96
C GLU A 261 33.18 -40.24 -2.22
N LEU A 262 32.79 -39.45 -1.22
CA LEU A 262 32.84 -37.98 -1.30
C LEU A 262 34.28 -37.46 -1.46
N ARG A 263 35.25 -38.09 -0.79
CA ARG A 263 36.67 -37.74 -0.93
C ARG A 263 37.18 -38.04 -2.32
N GLU A 264 36.91 -39.23 -2.84
CA GLU A 264 37.27 -39.62 -4.21
C GLU A 264 36.66 -38.67 -5.25
N GLN A 265 35.39 -38.26 -5.07
CA GLN A 265 34.74 -37.30 -5.96
C GLN A 265 35.41 -35.92 -5.95
N CYS A 266 35.78 -35.39 -4.79
CA CYS A 266 36.44 -34.08 -4.70
C CYS A 266 37.88 -34.14 -5.21
N GLU A 267 38.62 -35.23 -4.96
CA GLU A 267 39.97 -35.43 -5.48
C GLU A 267 39.97 -35.60 -7.01
N ALA A 268 38.98 -36.30 -7.58
CA ALA A 268 38.83 -36.45 -9.02
C ALA A 268 38.53 -35.11 -9.73
N ILE A 269 37.75 -34.24 -9.09
CA ILE A 269 37.45 -32.90 -9.62
C ILE A 269 38.71 -32.02 -9.64
N LEU A 270 39.51 -32.04 -8.56
CA LEU A 270 40.76 -31.28 -8.49
C LEU A 270 41.84 -31.82 -9.45
N GLN A 271 42.01 -33.15 -9.52
CA GLN A 271 42.99 -33.77 -10.44
C GLN A 271 42.60 -33.59 -11.92
N GLY A 272 41.31 -33.65 -12.24
CA GLY A 272 40.83 -33.43 -13.61
C GLY A 272 41.07 -32.01 -14.11
N HIS A 273 41.14 -31.03 -13.21
CA HIS A 273 41.49 -29.65 -13.54
C HIS A 273 43.00 -29.46 -13.72
N ASP A 274 43.82 -29.97 -12.80
CA ASP A 274 45.30 -29.90 -12.87
C ASP A 274 45.85 -30.54 -14.17
N GLU A 275 45.24 -31.63 -14.65
CA GLU A 275 45.59 -32.26 -15.94
C GLU A 275 45.22 -31.39 -17.15
N SER A 276 44.17 -30.57 -17.04
CA SER A 276 43.68 -29.69 -18.12
C SER A 276 44.51 -28.41 -18.29
N GLU A 277 45.15 -27.90 -17.23
CA GLU A 277 46.10 -26.78 -17.31
C GLU A 277 47.48 -27.18 -17.84
N SER A 278 47.83 -28.47 -17.78
CA SER A 278 49.16 -28.98 -18.17
C SER A 278 49.27 -29.48 -19.63
N SER A 279 48.17 -29.44 -20.40
CA SER A 279 48.08 -29.91 -21.81
C SER A 279 48.08 -28.79 -22.83
#